data_AF-A0A7M5UXF8-F1
#
_entry.id   AF-A0A7M5UXF8-F1
#
_cell.length_a   1.000
_cell.length_b   1.000
_cell.length_c   1.000
_cell.angle_alpha   90.00
_cell.angle_beta   90.00
_cell.angle_gamma   90.00
#
_symmetry.space_group_name_H-M   'P 1'
#
loop_
_entity.id
_entity.type
_entity.pdbx_description
1 polymer ?
#
loop_
_entity_poly.entity_id
_entity_poly.type
_entity_poly.pdbx_seq_one_letter_code
_entity_poly.pdbx_strand_id
1 'polypeptide(L)'
;MKCLVIFALVCVAFVAADLYDEEGSGEQSCLQEFKECRDSAEGWRDKFECSQHFYKCRKGEVKDCKKECNEDFHGCRKEGDTNVAKCVWENFKCRVNCSS
;
A
#
# COMPACT_ATOMS: atom_id res chain seq x y z
N MET A 1 21.87 -28.51 27.74
CA MET A 1 21.71 -28.74 26.29
C MET A 1 20.26 -28.64 25.79
N LYS A 2 19.22 -28.74 26.64
CA LYS A 2 17.81 -28.58 26.20
C LYS A 2 17.36 -27.12 26.06
N CYS A 3 17.97 -26.17 26.78
CA CYS A 3 17.60 -24.74 26.71
C CYS A 3 18.07 -24.04 25.42
N LEU A 4 19.16 -24.51 24.80
CA LEU A 4 19.71 -23.90 23.57
C LEU A 4 18.83 -24.18 22.34
N VAL A 5 18.15 -25.34 22.31
CA VAL A 5 17.25 -25.71 21.22
C VAL A 5 15.97 -24.87 21.25
N ILE A 6 15.49 -24.53 22.45
CA ILE A 6 14.30 -23.69 22.63
C ILE A 6 14.61 -22.25 22.18
N PHE A 7 15.77 -21.71 22.54
CA PHE A 7 16.16 -20.35 22.13
C PHE A 7 16.33 -20.22 20.61
N ALA A 8 16.90 -21.24 19.95
CA ALA A 8 17.02 -21.26 18.50
C ALA A 8 15.65 -21.31 17.79
N LEU A 9 14.69 -22.07 18.31
CA LEU A 9 13.33 -22.13 17.76
C LEU A 9 12.57 -20.81 17.90
N VAL A 10 12.76 -20.09 19.02
CA VAL A 10 12.16 -18.75 19.20
C VAL A 10 12.79 -17.74 18.24
N CYS A 11 14.10 -17.78 18.01
CA CYS A 11 14.76 -16.89 17.06
C CYS A 11 14.35 -17.15 15.60
N VAL A 12 14.14 -18.40 15.20
CA VAL A 12 13.67 -18.73 13.83
C VAL A 12 12.22 -18.30 13.63
N ALA A 13 11.37 -18.35 14.68
CA ALA A 13 10.01 -17.83 14.62
C ALA A 13 9.96 -16.30 14.47
N PHE A 14 10.82 -15.57 15.19
CA PHE A 14 10.90 -14.10 15.06
C PHE A 14 11.43 -13.66 13.68
N VAL A 15 12.39 -14.38 13.10
CA VAL A 15 12.91 -14.07 11.75
C VAL A 15 11.94 -14.47 10.63
N ALA A 16 11.10 -15.49 10.85
CA ALA A 16 10.05 -15.85 9.89
C ALA A 16 8.89 -14.82 9.88
N ALA A 17 8.65 -14.12 10.98
CA ALA A 17 7.59 -13.11 11.07
C ALA A 17 7.86 -11.87 10.18
N ASP A 18 9.12 -11.52 9.89
CA ASP A 18 9.46 -10.44 8.94
C ASP A 18 9.19 -10.82 7.46
N LEU A 19 8.90 -12.10 7.17
CA LEU A 19 8.61 -12.61 5.82
C LEU A 19 7.11 -12.82 5.55
N TYR A 20 6.26 -12.70 6.57
CA TYR A 20 4.82 -12.62 6.38
C TYR A 20 4.46 -11.14 6.38
N ASP A 21 4.26 -10.60 5.16
CA ASP A 21 3.42 -9.42 4.91
C ASP A 21 2.11 -9.62 5.69
N GLU A 22 2.06 -9.16 6.94
CA GLU A 22 0.81 -8.96 7.65
C GLU A 22 0.09 -7.85 6.89
N GLU A 23 -0.91 -8.30 6.13
CA GLU A 23 -2.01 -7.51 5.64
C GLU A 23 -2.42 -6.50 6.70
N GLY A 24 -2.52 -5.24 6.28
CA GLY A 24 -2.94 -4.12 7.14
C GLY A 24 -4.14 -4.50 8.00
N SER A 25 -4.11 -4.03 9.25
CA SER A 25 -5.03 -4.37 10.31
C SER A 25 -6.49 -4.29 9.84
N GLY A 26 -7.17 -5.44 9.84
CA GLY A 26 -8.49 -5.66 9.24
C GLY A 26 -9.68 -4.96 9.90
N GLU A 27 -9.52 -3.82 10.59
CA GLU A 27 -10.66 -3.09 11.17
C GLU A 27 -10.56 -1.54 11.06
N GLN A 28 -9.41 -0.95 10.74
CA GLN A 28 -9.25 0.50 10.58
C GLN A 28 -8.77 0.87 9.17
N SER A 29 -9.20 2.02 8.64
CA SER A 29 -8.66 2.51 7.36
C SER A 29 -7.17 2.83 7.51
N CYS A 30 -6.33 2.56 6.49
CA CYS A 30 -4.90 2.91 6.49
C CYS A 30 -4.65 4.37 6.92
N LEU A 31 -5.56 5.28 6.58
CA LEU A 31 -5.51 6.69 6.95
C LEU A 31 -5.73 6.92 8.44
N GLN A 32 -6.59 6.13 9.08
CA GLN A 32 -6.85 6.21 10.51
C GLN A 32 -5.63 5.73 11.30
N GLU A 33 -5.09 4.57 10.96
CA GLU A 33 -3.85 4.05 11.56
C GLU A 33 -2.68 5.03 11.41
N PHE A 34 -2.55 5.65 10.23
CA PHE A 34 -1.54 6.67 9.99
C PHE A 34 -1.69 7.88 10.92
N LYS A 35 -2.92 8.37 11.12
CA LYS A 35 -3.17 9.51 12.01
C LYS A 35 -2.82 9.15 13.45
N GLU A 36 -3.28 8.01 13.93
CA GLU A 36 -3.00 7.54 15.29
C GLU A 36 -1.49 7.36 15.54
N CYS A 37 -0.77 6.75 14.57
CA CYS A 37 0.69 6.61 14.61
C CYS A 37 1.41 7.96 14.61
N ARG A 38 1.03 8.86 13.70
CA ARG A 38 1.69 10.17 13.56
C ARG A 38 1.44 11.08 14.75
N ASP A 39 0.26 11.01 15.36
CA ASP A 39 -0.13 11.85 16.49
C ASP A 39 0.49 11.35 17.81
N SER A 40 0.80 10.05 17.92
CA SER A 40 1.55 9.47 19.04
C SER A 40 3.08 9.53 18.90
N ALA A 41 3.59 9.83 17.70
CA ALA A 41 5.01 9.91 17.41
C ALA A 41 5.68 11.17 17.99
N GLU A 42 6.67 10.97 18.86
CA GLU A 42 7.44 12.06 19.51
C GLU A 42 8.55 12.61 18.59
N GLY A 43 9.10 11.77 17.70
CA GLY A 43 10.22 12.13 16.83
C GLY A 43 9.89 12.22 15.34
N TRP A 44 10.78 12.87 14.57
CA TRP A 44 10.68 12.89 13.10
C TRP A 44 10.91 11.51 12.48
N ARG A 45 11.70 10.65 13.14
CA ARG A 45 11.97 9.27 12.71
C ARG A 45 10.71 8.42 12.80
N ASP A 46 10.04 8.45 13.94
CA ASP A 46 8.80 7.71 14.17
C ASP A 46 7.70 8.15 13.18
N LYS A 47 7.59 9.47 12.93
CA LYS A 47 6.69 10.01 11.90
C LYS A 47 7.03 9.52 10.49
N PHE A 48 8.31 9.34 10.19
CA PHE A 48 8.75 8.79 8.91
C PHE A 48 8.38 7.32 8.78
N GLU A 49 8.55 6.53 9.85
CA GLU A 49 8.11 5.14 9.91
C GLU A 49 6.59 5.02 9.73
N CYS A 50 5.80 5.83 10.44
CA CYS A 50 4.34 5.91 10.23
C CYS A 50 4.00 6.21 8.76
N SER A 51 4.74 7.11 8.10
CA SER A 51 4.52 7.45 6.70
C SER A 51 4.87 6.28 5.76
N GLN A 52 5.90 5.50 6.08
CA GLN A 52 6.22 4.29 5.33
C GLN A 52 5.17 3.20 5.50
N HIS A 53 4.67 2.99 6.72
CA HIS A 53 3.59 2.06 7.00
C HIS A 53 2.31 2.45 6.27
N PHE A 54 1.95 3.73 6.31
CA PHE A 54 0.84 4.27 5.54
C PHE A 54 1.00 4.00 4.04
N TYR A 55 2.17 4.27 3.48
CA TYR A 55 2.43 4.03 2.06
C TYR A 55 2.32 2.55 1.69
N LYS A 56 2.82 1.65 2.54
CA LYS A 56 2.69 0.20 2.35
C LYS A 56 1.22 -0.24 2.39
N CYS A 57 0.46 0.23 3.37
CA CYS A 57 -0.96 -0.08 3.53
C CYS A 57 -1.77 0.41 2.31
N ARG A 58 -1.57 1.67 1.90
CA ARG A 58 -2.26 2.25 0.73
C ARG A 58 -1.82 1.67 -0.61
N LYS A 59 -0.69 0.95 -0.67
CA LYS A 59 -0.13 0.45 -1.93
C LYS A 59 -1.11 -0.47 -2.67
N GLY A 60 -1.89 -1.26 -1.93
CA GLY A 60 -2.97 -2.08 -2.48
C GLY A 60 -4.06 -1.22 -3.13
N GLU A 61 -4.63 -0.30 -2.38
CA GLU A 61 -5.69 0.61 -2.84
C GLU A 61 -5.25 1.45 -4.06
N VAL A 62 -4.02 1.97 -4.04
CA VAL A 62 -3.44 2.73 -5.16
C VAL A 62 -3.28 1.85 -6.40
N LYS A 63 -2.92 0.58 -6.23
CA LYS A 63 -2.77 -0.38 -7.33
C LYS A 63 -4.12 -0.71 -7.95
N ASP A 64 -5.14 -0.94 -7.12
CA ASP A 64 -6.49 -1.24 -7.59
C ASP A 64 -7.13 -0.04 -8.30
N CYS A 65 -6.98 1.17 -7.74
CA CYS A 65 -7.39 2.40 -8.41
C CYS A 65 -6.70 2.58 -9.77
N LYS A 66 -5.38 2.36 -9.85
CA LYS A 66 -4.65 2.45 -11.13
C LYS A 66 -5.08 1.36 -12.13
N LYS A 67 -5.53 0.21 -11.65
CA LYS A 67 -6.06 -0.87 -12.49
C LYS A 67 -7.39 -0.44 -13.12
N GLU A 68 -8.28 0.14 -12.34
CA GLU A 68 -9.55 0.70 -12.81
C GLU A 68 -9.32 1.78 -13.89
N CYS A 69 -8.40 2.72 -13.66
CA CYS A 69 -8.03 3.72 -14.67
C CYS A 69 -7.54 3.10 -16.01
N ASN A 70 -6.85 1.96 -15.95
CA ASN A 70 -6.41 1.25 -17.15
C ASN A 70 -7.57 0.52 -17.83
N GLU A 71 -8.51 -0.02 -17.08
CA GLU A 71 -9.72 -0.64 -17.64
C GLU A 71 -10.54 0.41 -18.42
N ASP A 72 -10.71 1.61 -17.86
CA ASP A 72 -11.34 2.75 -18.53
C ASP A 72 -10.59 3.18 -19.78
N PHE A 73 -9.25 3.26 -19.70
CA PHE A 73 -8.42 3.54 -20.87
C PHE A 73 -8.63 2.50 -21.99
N HIS A 74 -8.68 1.22 -21.64
CA HIS A 74 -8.90 0.15 -22.60
C HIS A 74 -10.32 0.20 -23.18
N GLY A 75 -11.33 0.57 -22.40
CA GLY A 75 -12.68 0.86 -22.89
C GLY A 75 -12.68 2.01 -23.90
N CYS A 76 -12.13 3.16 -23.50
CA CYS A 76 -12.03 4.37 -24.32
C CYS A 76 -11.30 4.13 -25.66
N ARG A 77 -10.22 3.34 -25.64
CA ARG A 77 -9.45 3.01 -26.86
C ARG A 77 -10.19 2.05 -27.79
N LYS A 78 -11.10 1.21 -27.27
CA LYS A 78 -11.85 0.23 -28.07
C LYS A 78 -13.06 0.84 -28.79
N GLU A 79 -13.52 2.01 -28.37
CA GLU A 79 -14.51 2.76 -29.12
C GLU A 79 -13.91 3.24 -30.46
N GLY A 80 -14.44 2.70 -31.56
CA GLY A 80 -14.10 3.17 -32.89
C GLY A 80 -14.48 4.65 -33.00
N ASP A 81 -13.57 5.46 -33.54
CA ASP A 81 -13.62 6.93 -33.64
C ASP A 81 -13.14 7.74 -32.41
N THR A 82 -12.68 7.08 -31.35
CA THR A 82 -12.18 7.81 -30.17
C THR A 82 -10.74 8.32 -30.34
N ASN A 83 -10.53 9.60 -30.01
CA ASN A 83 -9.20 10.21 -29.98
C ASN A 83 -8.36 9.59 -28.85
N VAL A 84 -7.42 8.74 -29.23
CA VAL A 84 -6.51 8.03 -28.29
C VAL A 84 -5.77 9.01 -27.36
N ALA A 85 -5.41 10.22 -27.83
CA ALA A 85 -4.75 11.21 -26.99
C ALA A 85 -5.66 11.68 -25.83
N LYS A 86 -6.97 11.77 -26.06
CA LYS A 86 -7.95 12.06 -25.02
C LYS A 86 -8.03 10.91 -24.01
N CYS A 87 -8.05 9.65 -24.46
CA CYS A 87 -8.03 8.50 -23.56
C CYS A 87 -6.76 8.45 -22.69
N VAL A 88 -5.60 8.75 -23.27
CA VAL A 88 -4.32 8.82 -22.54
C VAL A 88 -4.36 9.93 -21.48
N TRP A 89 -4.92 11.09 -21.82
CA TRP A 89 -5.04 12.23 -20.91
C TRP A 89 -5.97 11.92 -19.72
N GLU A 90 -7.13 11.32 -19.97
CA GLU A 90 -8.05 10.93 -18.90
C GLU A 90 -7.45 9.83 -18.00
N ASN A 91 -6.76 8.83 -18.58
CA ASN A 91 -6.04 7.83 -17.80
C ASN A 91 -4.95 8.47 -16.91
N PHE A 92 -4.19 9.43 -17.44
CA PHE A 92 -3.19 10.15 -16.66
C PHE A 92 -3.81 10.88 -15.46
N LYS A 93 -4.89 11.65 -15.66
CA LYS A 93 -5.58 12.33 -14.55
C LYS A 93 -6.08 11.33 -13.51
N CYS A 94 -6.71 10.25 -13.94
CA CYS A 94 -7.21 9.20 -13.05
C CYS A 94 -6.09 8.64 -12.17
N ARG A 95 -4.94 8.28 -12.77
CA ARG A 95 -3.80 7.71 -12.05
C ARG A 95 -3.12 8.69 -11.07
N VAL A 96 -3.14 9.98 -11.38
CA VAL A 96 -2.67 11.03 -10.46
C VAL A 96 -3.57 11.09 -9.23
N ASN A 97 -4.90 11.05 -9.41
CA ASN A 97 -5.86 11.07 -8.31
C ASN A 97 -5.74 9.84 -7.40
N CYS A 98 -5.36 8.67 -7.92
CA CYS A 98 -5.11 7.49 -7.08
C CYS A 98 -3.98 7.70 -6.05
N SER A 99 -3.04 8.60 -6.34
CA SER A 99 -1.86 8.84 -5.48
C SER A 99 -2.04 10.05 -4.55
N SER A 100 -3.17 10.76 -4.67
CA SER A 100 -3.51 11.93 -3.84
C SER A 100 -4.09 11.55 -2.47
#